data_AF-A0A6G3WSE4-F1
#
_entry.id   AF-A0A6G3WSE4-F1
#
_cell.length_a   1.000
_cell.length_b   1.000
_cell.length_c   1.000
_cell.angle_alpha   90.00
_cell.angle_beta   90.00
_cell.angle_gamma   90.00
#
_symmetry.space_group_name_H-M   'P 1'
#
loop_
_entity.id
_entity.type
_entity.pdbx_description
1 polymer ?
#
loop_
_entity_poly.entity_id
_entity_poly.type
_entity_poly.pdbx_seq_one_letter_code
_entity_poly.pdbx_strand_id
1 'polypeptide(L)' 'MTAAFVENGQASYGRAWDYLLQTWRELDVPEGWRAEIDEGQIVLVPPPHAHHNGIAEAV' A
#
# COMPACT_ATOMS: atom_id res chain seq x y z
N MET A 1 0.26 32.01 15.71
CA MET A 1 -0.71 31.53 14.70
C MET A 1 -0.10 30.30 14.02
N THR A 2 -0.15 29.11 14.65
CA THR A 2 0.62 27.95 14.12
C THR A 2 0.05 26.56 14.43
N ALA A 3 -1.07 26.43 15.15
CA ALA A 3 -1.68 25.12 15.43
C ALA A 3 -2.62 24.64 14.30
N ALA A 4 -3.42 25.54 13.71
CA ALA A 4 -4.46 25.17 12.75
C ALA A 4 -3.96 24.56 11.42
N PHE A 5 -2.72 24.86 11.00
CA PHE A 5 -2.16 24.32 9.76
C PHE A 5 -1.67 22.87 9.92
N VAL A 6 -1.15 22.52 11.11
CA VAL A 6 -0.63 21.17 11.40
C VAL A 6 -1.78 20.18 11.57
N GLU A 7 -2.85 20.57 12.27
CA GLU A 7 -4.04 19.73 12.49
C GLU A 7 -4.79 19.41 11.19
N ASN A 8 -4.84 20.37 10.26
CA ASN A 8 -5.53 20.18 8.97
C ASN A 8 -4.77 19.19 8.07
N GLY A 9 -3.43 19.26 8.06
CA GLY A 9 -2.59 18.30 7.35
C GLY A 9 -2.73 16.88 7.89
N GLN A 10 -2.71 16.71 9.23
CA GLN A 10 -2.84 15.39 9.85
C GLN A 10 -4.23 14.77 9.62
N ALA A 11 -5.30 15.55 9.71
CA ALA A 11 -6.66 15.07 9.41
C ALA A 11 -6.83 14.70 7.94
N SER A 12 -6.19 15.43 7.02
CA SER A 12 -6.18 15.09 5.59
C SER A 12 -5.43 13.79 5.30
N TYR A 13 -4.28 13.57 5.97
CA TYR A 13 -3.50 12.35 5.85
C TYR A 13 -4.27 11.12 6.37
N GLY A 14 -4.93 11.25 7.53
CA GLY A 14 -5.78 10.17 8.07
C GLY A 14 -6.88 9.75 7.09
N ARG A 15 -7.60 10.72 6.51
CA ARG A 15 -8.64 10.42 5.51
C ARG A 15 -8.07 9.79 4.23
N ALA A 16 -6.89 10.22 3.78
CA ALA A 16 -6.23 9.63 2.62
C ALA A 16 -5.80 8.17 2.89
N TRP A 17 -5.27 7.91 4.08
CA TRP A 17 -4.91 6.56 4.51
C TRP A 17 -6.12 5.63 4.59
N ASP A 18 -7.22 6.09 5.19
CA ASP A 18 -8.46 5.29 5.28
C ASP A 18 -9.02 4.94 3.89
N TYR A 19 -8.98 5.89 2.96
CA TYR A 19 -9.38 5.67 1.57
C TYR A 19 -8.48 4.64 0.86
N LEU A 20 -7.16 4.77 0.99
CA LEU A 20 -6.20 3.82 0.40
C LEU A 20 -6.37 2.43 0.98
N LEU A 21 -6.51 2.32 2.31
CA LEU A 21 -6.68 1.04 3.00
C LEU A 21 -7.98 0.35 2.60
N GLN A 22 -9.08 1.10 2.50
CA GLN A 22 -10.35 0.53 2.05
C GLN A 22 -10.25 0.05 0.60
N THR A 23 -9.71 0.89 -0.28
CA THR A 23 -9.53 0.55 -1.70
C THR A 23 -8.65 -0.68 -1.87
N TRP A 24 -7.54 -0.78 -1.13
CA TRP A 24 -6.63 -1.92 -1.15
C TRP A 24 -7.31 -3.22 -0.69
N ARG A 25 -8.18 -3.17 0.33
CA ARG A 25 -8.93 -4.33 0.85
C ARG A 25 -9.97 -4.86 -0.13
N GLU A 26 -10.57 -3.97 -0.91
CA GLU A 26 -11.62 -4.30 -1.87
C GLU A 26 -11.09 -4.61 -3.27
N LEU A 27 -9.78 -4.48 -3.49
CA LEU A 27 -9.17 -4.66 -4.81
C LEU A 27 -9.12 -6.14 -5.19
N ASP A 28 -9.72 -6.48 -6.33
CA ASP A 28 -9.51 -7.77 -6.98
C ASP A 28 -8.11 -7.85 -7.57
N VAL A 29 -7.23 -8.64 -6.95
CA VAL A 29 -5.83 -8.80 -7.39
C VAL A 29 -5.71 -10.01 -8.32
N PRO A 30 -5.10 -9.87 -9.51
CA PRO A 30 -4.86 -11.00 -10.41
C PRO A 30 -4.07 -12.14 -9.74
N GLU A 31 -4.32 -13.37 -10.16
CA GLU A 31 -3.62 -14.54 -9.61
C GLU A 31 -2.10 -14.39 -9.71
N GLY A 32 -1.40 -14.66 -8.61
CA GLY A 32 0.06 -14.55 -8.50
C GLY A 32 0.58 -13.13 -8.30
N TRP A 33 -0.24 -12.10 -8.49
CA TRP A 33 0.11 -10.71 -8.19
C TRP A 33 -0.16 -10.38 -6.73
N ARG A 34 0.50 -9.34 -6.22
CA ARG A 34 0.25 -8.77 -4.89
C ARG A 34 -0.10 -7.29 -5.03
N ALA A 35 -1.02 -6.80 -4.21
CA ALA A 35 -1.25 -5.37 -4.05
C ALA A 35 -0.55 -4.89 -2.78
N GLU A 36 0.09 -3.72 -2.84
CA GLU A 36 0.78 -3.09 -1.71
C GLU A 36 0.37 -1.61 -1.62
N ILE A 37 0.39 -1.02 -0.43
CA ILE A 37 0.30 0.43 -0.26
C ILE A 37 1.71 0.95 0.04
N ASP A 38 2.25 1.75 -0.87
CA ASP A 38 3.58 2.31 -0.75
C ASP A 38 3.57 3.78 -1.19
N GLU A 39 4.34 4.64 -0.52
CA GLU A 39 4.43 6.08 -0.80
C GLU A 39 3.08 6.80 -1.07
N GLY A 40 2.01 6.39 -0.40
CA GLY A 40 0.67 6.98 -0.55
C GLY A 40 -0.09 6.55 -1.82
N GLN A 41 0.30 5.46 -2.45
CA GLN A 41 -0.38 4.88 -3.61
C GLN A 41 -0.53 3.36 -3.48
N ILE A 42 -1.45 2.78 -4.24
CA ILE A 42 -1.56 1.32 -4.36
C ILE A 42 -0.72 0.87 -5.56
N VAL A 43 0.16 -0.10 -5.34
CA VAL A 43 1.04 -0.66 -6.37
C VAL A 43 0.72 -2.15 -6.54
N LEU A 44 0.65 -2.62 -7.78
CA LEU A 44 0.57 -4.04 -8.10
C LEU A 44 1.98 -4.58 -8.37
N VAL A 45 2.38 -5.56 -7.57
CA VAL A 45 3.65 -6.25 -7.67
C VAL A 45 3.46 -7.56 -8.43
N PRO A 46 4.20 -7.79 -9.52
CA PRO A 46 4.09 -9.02 -10.29
C PRO A 46 4.56 -10.23 -9.48
N PRO A 47 4.11 -11.46 -9.83
CA PRO A 47 4.64 -12.67 -9.23
C PRO A 47 6.17 -12.69 -9.35
N PRO A 48 6.89 -13.13 -8.30
CA PRO A 48 8.33 -13.24 -8.38
C PRO A 48 8.70 -14.21 -9.51
N HIS A 49 9.64 -13.81 -10.37
CA HIS A 49 10.23 -14.73 -11.33
C HIS A 49 10.82 -15.93 -10.58
N ALA A 50 10.65 -17.15 -11.11
CA ALA A 50 11.08 -18.39 -10.44
C ALA A 50 12.56 -18.35 -9.97
N HIS A 51 13.42 -17.59 -10.65
CA HIS A 51 14.83 -17.42 -10.28
C HIS A 51 15.05 -16.62 -8.97
N HIS A 52 14.06 -15.84 -8.51
CA HIS A 52 14.12 -15.02 -7.30
C HIS A 52 13.65 -15.78 -6.04
N ASN A 53 13.05 -16.96 -6.18
CA ASN A 53 12.49 -17.74 -5.06
C ASN A 53 13.50 -18.62 -4.32
N GLY A 54 14.72 -18.79 -4.85
CA GLY A 54 15.72 -19.70 -4.27
C GLY A 54 16.23 -19.32 -2.87
N ILE A 55 15.94 -18.11 -2.39
CA ILE A 55 16.31 -17.65 -1.04
C ILE A 55 15.09 -17.64 -0.10
N ALA A 56 13.89 -17.36 -0.61
CA ALA A 56 12.68 -17.23 0.20
C ALA A 56 12.13 -18.58 0.71
N GLU A 57 12.48 -19.69 0.06
CA GLU A 57 12.02 -21.05 0.41
C GLU A 57 12.87 -21.72 1.52
N ALA A 58 13.91 -21.05 2.02
CA ALA A 58 14.89 -21.62 2.95
C ALA A 58 14.61 -21.36 4.45
N VAL A 59 13.36 -21.12 4.86
CA VAL A 59 12.99 -20.83 6.26
C VAL A 59 11.96 -21.82 6.80
#